data_AF-A0A561WVG9-F1
#
_entry.id   AF-A0A561WVG9-F1
#
_cell.length_a   1.000
_cell.length_b   1.000
_cell.length_c   1.000
_cell.angle_alpha   90.00
_cell.angle_beta   90.00
_cell.angle_gamma   90.00
#
_symmetry.space_group_name_H-M   'P 1'
#
loop_
_entity.id
_entity.type
_entity.pdbx_description
1 polymer ?
#
loop_
_entity_poly.entity_id
_entity_poly.type
_entity_poly.pdbx_seq_one_letter_code
_entity_poly.pdbx_strand_id
1 'polypeptide(L)' 'MHEPATRPEDRPQPTLRSGELALTSTRLDDGATTAEVARRQPDGTWRWVLDQPRFAVPPTS' A
#
# COMPACT_ATOMS: atom_id res chain seq x y z
N MET A 1 10.82 -3.14 6.22
CA MET A 1 9.44 -3.18 5.72
C MET A 1 8.86 -4.52 6.08
N HIS A 2 7.67 -4.55 6.66
CA HIS A 2 6.85 -5.76 6.60
C HIS A 2 6.20 -5.76 5.22
N GLU A 3 6.26 -6.87 4.50
CA GLU A 3 5.56 -7.01 3.23
C GLU A 3 4.06 -7.16 3.54
N PRO A 4 3.16 -6.45 2.84
CA PRO A 4 1.73 -6.64 3.06
C PRO A 4 1.39 -8.12 2.87
N ALA A 5 0.55 -8.66 3.75
CA ALA A 5 0.04 -10.02 3.62
C ALA A 5 -0.86 -10.06 2.37
N THR A 6 -0.28 -10.43 1.24
CA THR A 6 -0.98 -10.55 -0.04
C THR A 6 -1.54 -11.95 -0.17
N ARG A 7 -2.82 -12.04 -0.52
CA ARG A 7 -3.43 -13.28 -0.98
C ARG A 7 -3.17 -13.45 -2.48
N PRO A 8 -3.21 -14.67 -3.05
CA PRO A 8 -2.98 -14.89 -4.47
C PRO A 8 -3.87 -14.08 -5.42
N GLU A 9 -5.09 -13.77 -4.98
CA GLU A 9 -6.10 -12.99 -5.69
C GLU A 9 -5.88 -11.47 -5.65
N ASP A 10 -5.07 -11.00 -4.69
CA ASP A 10 -4.73 -9.59 -4.55
C ASP A 10 -3.85 -9.12 -5.70
N ARG A 11 -4.10 -7.89 -6.17
CA ARG A 11 -3.40 -7.31 -7.32
C ARG A 11 -2.53 -6.14 -6.88
N PRO A 12 -1.28 -6.39 -6.46
CA PRO A 12 -0.36 -5.31 -6.10
C PRO A 12 -0.12 -4.41 -7.32
N GLN A 13 -0.10 -3.11 -7.08
CA GLN A 13 0.21 -2.11 -8.09
C GLN A 13 1.70 -1.75 -8.03
N PRO A 14 2.29 -1.23 -9.13
CA PRO A 14 3.64 -0.69 -9.11
C PRO A 14 3.81 0.35 -8.00
N THR A 15 4.90 0.24 -7.23
CA THR A 15 5.22 1.22 -6.19
C THR A 15 5.46 2.60 -6.82
N LEU A 16 4.70 3.61 -6.38
CA LEU A 16 4.95 4.99 -6.77
C LEU A 16 6.00 5.59 -5.83
N ARG A 17 6.96 6.33 -6.37
CA ARG A 17 8.03 6.97 -5.58
C ARG A 17 8.00 8.48 -5.76
N SER A 18 8.19 9.21 -4.66
CA SER A 18 8.33 10.67 -4.66
C SER A 18 9.35 11.09 -3.61
N GLY A 19 10.56 11.44 -4.05
CA GLY A 19 11.70 11.68 -3.15
C GLY A 19 11.96 10.49 -2.24
N GLU A 20 11.99 10.74 -0.93
CA GLU A 20 12.16 9.69 0.09
C GLU A 20 10.85 8.99 0.47
N LEU A 21 9.75 9.19 -0.26
CA LEU A 21 8.47 8.51 -0.03
C LEU A 21 8.23 7.42 -1.08
N ALA A 22 7.59 6.34 -0.64
CA ALA A 22 7.09 5.27 -1.48
C ALA A 22 5.64 4.95 -1.09
N LEU A 23 4.77 4.85 -2.08
CA LEU A 23 3.39 4.39 -1.96
C LEU A 23 3.29 2.98 -2.52
N THR A 24 2.88 2.03 -1.70
CA THR A 24 2.40 0.71 -2.13
C THR A 24 0.88 0.74 -2.16
N SER A 25 0.28 -0.02 -3.08
CA SER A 25 -1.17 -0.21 -3.09
C SER A 25 -1.52 -1.57 -3.67
N THR A 26 -2.60 -2.15 -3.17
CA THR A 26 -3.07 -3.47 -3.57
C THR A 26 -4.56 -3.41 -3.76
N ARG A 27 -5.04 -3.85 -4.93
CA ARG A 27 -6.48 -4.08 -5.14
C ARG A 27 -6.83 -5.44 -4.55
N LEU A 28 -7.81 -5.46 -3.66
CA LEU A 28 -8.32 -6.66 -3.02
C LEU A 28 -9.39 -7.33 -3.90
N ASP A 29 -9.72 -8.58 -3.57
CA ASP A 29 -10.69 -9.41 -4.27
C ASP A 29 -12.13 -8.86 -4.19
N ASP A 30 -12.49 -8.27 -3.06
CA ASP A 30 -13.77 -7.62 -2.78
C ASP A 30 -13.92 -6.24 -3.45
N GLY A 31 -12.93 -5.83 -4.25
CA GLY A 31 -12.88 -4.54 -4.93
C GLY A 31 -12.37 -3.39 -4.06
N ALA A 32 -12.14 -3.61 -2.75
CA ALA A 32 -11.48 -2.64 -1.90
C ALA A 32 -10.02 -2.47 -2.30
N THR A 33 -9.37 -1.46 -1.70
CA THR A 33 -7.95 -1.19 -1.93
C THR A 33 -7.26 -0.92 -0.60
N THR A 34 -6.05 -1.43 -0.43
CA THR A 34 -5.12 -0.97 0.60
C THR A 34 -4.08 -0.05 -0.01
N ALA A 35 -3.60 0.92 0.76
CA ALA A 35 -2.44 1.71 0.38
C ALA A 35 -1.54 1.89 1.60
N GLU A 36 -0.23 1.86 1.45
CA GLU A 36 0.70 2.10 2.56
C GLU A 36 1.76 3.09 2.10
N VAL A 37 2.22 3.94 3.02
CA VAL A 37 3.26 4.94 2.71
C VAL A 37 4.48 4.66 3.55
N ALA A 38 5.59 4.37 2.89
CA ALA A 38 6.88 4.25 3.53
C ALA A 38 7.73 5.50 3.28
N ARG A 39 8.59 5.81 4.25
CA ARG A 39 9.63 6.83 4.13
C ARG A 39 11.01 6.21 4.27
N ARG A 40 11.89 6.54 3.34
CA ARG A 40 13.31 6.22 3.39
C ARG A 40 14.00 7.09 4.44
N GLN A 41 14.73 6.42 5.30
CA GLN A 41 15.52 6.99 6.37
C GLN A 41 16.90 7.41 5.83
N PRO A 42 17.63 8.28 6.54
CA PRO A 42 18.99 8.68 6.14
C PRO A 42 19.97 7.49 6.02
N ASP A 43 19.74 6.42 6.77
CA ASP A 43 20.51 5.17 6.69
C ASP A 43 20.16 4.28 5.48
N GLY A 44 19.21 4.72 4.64
CA GLY A 44 18.74 4.02 3.44
C GLY A 44 17.64 3.00 3.70
N THR A 45 17.25 2.74 4.96
CA THR A 45 16.16 1.84 5.32
C THR A 45 14.79 2.48 5.07
N TRP A 46 13.74 1.66 4.98
CA TRP A 46 12.35 2.15 4.83
C TRP A 46 11.53 1.86 6.08
N ARG A 47 10.77 2.86 6.54
CA ARG A 47 9.82 2.75 7.65
C ARG A 47 8.43 3.19 7.20
N TRP A 48 7.41 2.46 7.64
CA TRP A 48 6.02 2.87 7.41
C TRP A 48 5.72 4.17 8.14
N VAL A 49 5.09 5.10 7.43
CA VAL A 49 4.53 6.36 7.93
C VAL A 49 3.01 6.26 8.02
N LEU A 50 2.39 5.56 7.08
CA LEU A 50 0.99 5.17 7.10
C LEU A 50 0.90 3.66 6.82
N ASP A 51 0.16 2.94 7.66
CA ASP A 51 -0.02 1.50 7.60
C ASP A 51 -1.53 1.17 7.53
N GLN A 52 -1.90 0.31 6.58
CA GLN A 52 -3.23 -0.29 6.43
C GLN A 52 -4.49 0.61 6.29
N PRO A 53 -4.49 1.81 5.67
CA PRO A 53 -5.75 2.41 5.26
C PRO A 53 -6.43 1.52 4.21
N ARG A 54 -7.59 0.97 4.59
CA ARG A 54 -8.50 0.25 3.71
C ARG A 54 -9.53 1.22 3.12
N PHE A 55 -9.69 1.20 1.81
CA PHE A 55 -10.67 2.00 1.08
C PHE A 55 -11.74 1.06 0.55
N ALA A 56 -12.95 1.13 1.09
CA ALA A 56 -14.09 0.37 0.61
C ALA A 56 -14.69 1.04 -0.62
N VAL A 57 -15.10 0.25 -1.62
CA VAL A 57 -15.96 0.75 -2.70
C VAL A 57 -17.36 0.94 -2.10
N PRO A 58 -17.93 2.16 -2.12
CA PRO A 58 -19.29 2.36 -1.64
C PRO A 58 -20.27 1.57 -2.51
N PRO A 59 -21.34 0.99 -1.93
CA PRO A 59 -22.36 0.32 -2.72
C PRO A 59 -23.00 1.30 -3.70
N THR A 60 -23.10 0.92 -4.96
CA THR A 60 -23.90 1.64 -5.96
C THR A 60 -25.38 1.49 -5.62
N SER A 61 -26.06 2.60 -5.29
CA SER A 61 -27.53 2.68 -5.23
C SER A 61 -28.15 2.74 -6.63
#